data_AF-A0A923V4M6-F1
#
_entry.id   AF-A0A923V4M6-F1
#
_cell.length_a   1.000
_cell.length_b   1.000
_cell.length_c   1.000
_cell.angle_alpha   90.00
_cell.angle_beta   90.00
_cell.angle_gamma   90.00
#
_symmetry.space_group_name_H-M   'P 1'
#
loop_
_entity.id
_entity.type
_entity.pdbx_description
1 polymer ?
#
loop_
_entity_poly.entity_id
_entity_poly.type
_entity_poly.pdbx_seq_one_letter_code
_entity_poly.pdbx_strand_id
1 'polypeptide(L)'
;MIKNYFKKLCVAFLILSSTLAIAQEIPSPKSHFGFNIGDDYQVATYTQTEAYFKKLAETSKRVKLVDIGKTEEGRTQYMMIMSSPENLKKLDRYKEISQQLAHAEITPEQAKALAQEGKAVVWIDGGLHANETVGAHQLIQTAYEFASKTDPETLRILDNVIILFTHANPDGQELVSNWYMREKDPKKRSLSGLPKLYEKYAGHDNNRDFFMLNLKETQNMGRQLFVEWIPQIMYNHHQAGPAGTVVAGPPYRDPFNYVFDATILTSLDAVGAAMHNRMNVENKAGYTQRGGSVYSTWYNG
;
A
#
# COMPACT_ATOMS: atom_id res chain seq x y z
N MET A 1 17.17 -63.99 -12.55
CA MET A 1 16.24 -63.03 -13.19
C MET A 1 15.53 -62.05 -12.26
N ILE A 2 15.53 -62.24 -10.93
CA ILE A 2 14.73 -61.41 -9.98
C ILE A 2 15.45 -60.11 -9.52
N LYS A 3 16.79 -60.06 -9.56
CA LYS A 3 17.57 -58.87 -9.11
C LYS A 3 17.50 -57.65 -10.05
N ASN A 4 17.11 -57.81 -11.31
CA ASN A 4 17.02 -56.69 -12.27
C ASN A 4 15.68 -55.94 -12.23
N TYR A 5 14.65 -56.51 -11.61
CA TYR A 5 13.35 -55.85 -11.48
C TYR A 5 13.32 -54.84 -10.32
N PHE A 6 14.06 -55.12 -9.23
CA PHE A 6 14.10 -54.24 -8.06
C PHE A 6 14.82 -52.90 -8.35
N LYS A 7 15.91 -52.93 -9.14
CA LYS A 7 16.59 -51.69 -9.57
C LYS A 7 15.73 -50.83 -10.50
N LYS A 8 14.88 -51.43 -11.34
CA LYS A 8 13.98 -50.69 -12.23
C LYS A 8 12.78 -50.09 -11.48
N LEU A 9 12.31 -50.75 -10.42
CA LEU A 9 11.22 -50.21 -9.57
C LEU A 9 11.68 -49.00 -8.75
N CYS A 10 12.91 -49.00 -8.21
CA CYS A 10 13.42 -47.87 -7.45
C CYS A 10 13.69 -46.62 -8.32
N VAL A 11 14.10 -46.81 -9.59
CA VAL A 11 14.27 -45.69 -10.53
C VAL A 11 12.92 -45.12 -10.98
N ALA A 12 11.88 -45.95 -11.12
CA ALA A 12 10.53 -45.48 -11.42
C ALA A 12 9.89 -44.72 -10.23
N PHE A 13 10.18 -45.11 -8.99
CA PHE A 13 9.66 -44.43 -7.79
C PHE A 13 10.37 -43.10 -7.48
N LEU A 14 11.62 -42.94 -7.91
CA LEU A 14 12.38 -41.68 -7.81
C LEU A 14 11.98 -40.64 -8.87
N ILE A 15 11.29 -41.04 -9.94
CA ILE A 15 10.78 -40.12 -10.97
C ILE A 15 9.35 -39.62 -10.65
N LEU A 16 8.63 -40.28 -9.73
CA LEU A 16 7.25 -39.92 -9.37
C LEU A 16 7.11 -38.96 -8.19
N SER A 17 8.23 -38.56 -7.56
CA SER A 17 8.24 -37.65 -6.40
C SER A 17 8.84 -36.27 -6.69
N SER A 18 9.09 -35.94 -7.95
CA SER A 18 9.19 -34.55 -8.37
C SER A 18 7.77 -33.99 -8.57
N THR A 19 7.08 -33.72 -7.47
CA THR A 19 6.10 -32.63 -7.48
C THR A 19 6.90 -31.38 -7.80
N LEU A 20 6.99 -31.04 -9.08
CA LEU A 20 7.30 -29.68 -9.48
C LEU A 20 6.29 -28.82 -8.73
N ALA A 21 6.75 -28.15 -7.68
CA ALA A 21 6.02 -27.04 -7.11
C ALA A 21 5.96 -26.02 -8.24
N ILE A 22 4.89 -26.08 -9.04
CA ILE A 22 4.54 -25.01 -9.96
C ILE A 22 4.35 -23.82 -9.03
N ALA A 23 5.36 -22.96 -8.98
CA ALA A 23 5.23 -21.69 -8.29
C ALA A 23 3.99 -21.03 -8.87
N GLN A 24 3.02 -20.71 -8.00
CA GLN A 24 1.79 -20.08 -8.44
C GLN A 24 2.17 -18.78 -9.13
N GLU A 25 1.96 -18.71 -10.45
CA GLU A 25 2.35 -17.55 -11.24
C GLU A 25 1.40 -16.41 -10.86
N ILE A 26 1.95 -15.39 -10.22
CA ILE A 26 1.19 -14.20 -9.83
C ILE A 26 0.99 -13.38 -11.09
N PRO A 27 -0.25 -13.13 -11.52
CA PRO A 27 -0.51 -12.43 -12.76
C PRO A 27 0.02 -11.01 -12.67
N SER A 28 0.76 -10.59 -13.69
CA SER A 28 1.23 -9.20 -13.80
C SER A 28 0.07 -8.24 -14.04
N PRO A 29 0.20 -6.94 -13.71
CA PRO A 29 -0.80 -5.94 -14.05
C PRO A 29 -1.12 -5.95 -15.54
N LYS A 30 -0.11 -6.05 -16.42
CA LYS A 30 -0.33 -6.12 -17.87
C LYS A 30 -1.20 -7.30 -18.29
N SER A 31 -1.01 -8.47 -17.68
CA SER A 31 -1.83 -9.64 -18.00
C SER A 31 -3.29 -9.53 -17.54
N HIS A 32 -3.55 -8.75 -16.47
CA HIS A 32 -4.89 -8.56 -15.92
C HIS A 32 -5.63 -7.37 -16.55
N PHE A 33 -4.97 -6.22 -16.65
CA PHE A 33 -5.56 -4.96 -17.14
C PHE A 33 -5.42 -4.79 -18.66
N GLY A 34 -4.50 -5.51 -19.30
CA GLY A 34 -4.16 -5.34 -20.72
C GLY A 34 -3.11 -4.24 -20.99
N PHE A 35 -2.64 -3.55 -19.96
CA PHE A 35 -1.65 -2.47 -20.03
C PHE A 35 -0.78 -2.46 -18.76
N ASN A 36 0.43 -1.91 -18.83
CA ASN A 36 1.24 -1.70 -17.63
C ASN A 36 0.70 -0.52 -16.84
N ILE A 37 0.83 -0.60 -15.52
CA ILE A 37 0.58 0.57 -14.68
C ILE A 37 1.55 1.70 -15.08
N GLY A 38 0.99 2.84 -15.46
CA GLY A 38 1.74 4.00 -15.95
C GLY A 38 1.84 4.11 -17.47
N ASP A 39 1.29 3.16 -18.25
CA ASP A 39 1.18 3.32 -19.70
C ASP A 39 0.35 4.57 -20.05
N ASP A 40 0.78 5.30 -21.08
CA ASP A 40 0.12 6.53 -21.54
C ASP A 40 -1.37 6.31 -21.80
N TYR A 41 -2.17 7.25 -21.27
CA TYR A 41 -3.62 7.28 -21.41
C TYR A 41 -4.37 6.08 -20.78
N GLN A 42 -3.74 5.24 -19.96
CA GLN A 42 -4.43 4.10 -19.35
C GLN A 42 -4.68 4.32 -17.85
N VAL A 43 -5.93 4.15 -17.43
CA VAL A 43 -6.31 4.10 -16.01
C VAL A 43 -7.28 2.94 -15.77
N ALA A 44 -7.07 2.21 -14.68
CA ALA A 44 -7.93 1.15 -14.19
C ALA A 44 -9.10 1.72 -13.38
N THR A 45 -10.28 1.14 -13.60
CA THR A 45 -11.47 1.34 -12.76
C THR A 45 -11.31 0.63 -11.41
N TYR A 46 -12.09 1.03 -10.40
CA TYR A 46 -12.06 0.32 -9.12
C TYR A 46 -12.51 -1.13 -9.27
N THR A 47 -13.51 -1.39 -10.12
CA THR A 47 -13.97 -2.75 -10.44
C THR A 47 -12.81 -3.64 -10.93
N GLN A 48 -11.93 -3.12 -11.79
CA GLN A 48 -10.75 -3.86 -12.25
C GLN A 48 -9.69 -4.00 -11.13
N THR A 49 -9.47 -2.95 -10.35
CA THR A 49 -8.56 -2.94 -9.18
C THR A 49 -8.98 -3.98 -8.15
N GLU A 50 -10.26 -4.01 -7.78
CA GLU A 50 -10.86 -4.95 -6.85
C GLU A 50 -10.65 -6.40 -7.32
N ALA A 51 -10.95 -6.67 -8.58
CA ALA A 51 -10.74 -7.99 -9.18
C ALA A 51 -9.26 -8.41 -9.11
N TYR A 52 -8.33 -7.47 -9.31
CA TYR A 52 -6.91 -7.73 -9.22
C TYR A 52 -6.45 -7.99 -7.78
N PHE A 53 -6.92 -7.20 -6.81
CA PHE A 53 -6.59 -7.43 -5.40
C PHE A 53 -7.08 -8.79 -4.89
N LYS A 54 -8.29 -9.20 -5.29
CA LYS A 54 -8.79 -10.56 -5.03
C LYS A 54 -7.87 -11.61 -5.66
N LYS A 55 -7.46 -11.39 -6.91
CA LYS A 55 -6.54 -12.29 -7.61
C LYS A 55 -5.17 -12.40 -6.91
N LEU A 56 -4.61 -11.30 -6.42
CA LEU A 56 -3.35 -11.31 -5.65
C LEU A 56 -3.50 -12.11 -4.35
N ALA A 57 -4.62 -11.96 -3.64
CA ALA A 57 -4.90 -12.72 -2.42
C ALA A 57 -5.11 -14.22 -2.68
N GLU A 58 -5.71 -14.58 -3.81
CA GLU A 58 -5.85 -15.98 -4.25
C GLU A 58 -4.51 -16.62 -4.66
N THR A 59 -3.56 -15.80 -5.15
CA THR A 59 -2.34 -16.30 -5.80
C THR A 59 -1.08 -16.16 -4.98
N SER A 60 -1.07 -15.30 -3.95
CA SER A 60 0.11 -15.06 -3.12
C SER A 60 -0.14 -15.40 -1.66
N LYS A 61 0.70 -16.27 -1.10
CA LYS A 61 0.73 -16.57 0.35
C LYS A 61 1.22 -15.40 1.22
N ARG A 62 1.57 -14.27 0.60
CA ARG A 62 2.05 -13.04 1.26
C ARG A 62 0.97 -11.96 1.33
N VAL A 63 -0.23 -12.22 0.79
CA VAL A 63 -1.32 -11.25 0.71
C VAL A 63 -2.51 -11.77 1.50
N LYS A 64 -2.98 -10.98 2.47
CA LYS A 64 -4.28 -11.16 3.11
C LYS A 64 -5.16 -9.97 2.79
N LEU A 65 -6.17 -10.16 1.94
CA LEU A 65 -7.15 -9.13 1.61
C LEU A 65 -8.22 -9.07 2.70
N VAL A 66 -8.50 -7.89 3.22
CA VAL A 66 -9.54 -7.66 4.23
C VAL A 66 -10.50 -6.57 3.76
N ASP A 67 -11.80 -6.86 3.94
CA ASP A 67 -12.89 -5.88 3.82
C ASP A 67 -12.87 -5.00 5.08
N ILE A 68 -12.67 -3.70 4.90
CA ILE A 68 -12.63 -2.73 6.00
C ILE A 68 -13.93 -1.94 6.15
N GLY A 69 -14.94 -2.24 5.33
CA GLY A 69 -16.25 -1.61 5.34
C GLY A 69 -16.77 -1.27 3.94
N LYS A 70 -17.97 -0.65 3.91
CA LYS A 70 -18.59 -0.14 2.68
C LYS A 70 -18.33 1.35 2.51
N THR A 71 -18.25 1.80 1.28
CA THR A 71 -18.17 3.23 0.90
C THR A 71 -19.55 3.90 0.91
N GLU A 72 -19.61 5.20 0.63
CA GLU A 72 -20.89 5.94 0.57
C GLU A 72 -21.80 5.56 -0.60
N GLU A 73 -21.25 4.97 -1.66
CA GLU A 73 -22.00 4.35 -2.76
C GLU A 73 -22.12 2.82 -2.62
N GLY A 74 -21.62 2.24 -1.51
CA GLY A 74 -21.83 0.84 -1.16
C GLY A 74 -20.83 -0.15 -1.77
N ARG A 75 -19.74 0.32 -2.39
CA ARG A 75 -18.62 -0.53 -2.79
C ARG A 75 -17.90 -1.05 -1.56
N THR A 76 -17.31 -2.24 -1.66
CA THR A 76 -16.40 -2.71 -0.61
C THR A 76 -15.14 -1.86 -0.64
N GLN A 77 -14.66 -1.44 0.51
CA GLN A 77 -13.34 -0.83 0.66
C GLN A 77 -12.37 -1.90 1.16
N TYR A 78 -11.28 -2.11 0.41
CA TYR A 78 -10.31 -3.15 0.70
C TYR A 78 -8.98 -2.59 1.21
N MET A 79 -8.39 -3.34 2.13
CA MET A 79 -7.00 -3.23 2.54
C MET A 79 -6.31 -4.58 2.31
N MET A 80 -5.10 -4.56 1.76
CA MET A 80 -4.23 -5.73 1.69
C MET A 80 -3.19 -5.66 2.80
N ILE A 81 -3.15 -6.71 3.61
CA ILE A 81 -2.11 -6.90 4.62
C ILE A 81 -1.05 -7.78 4.00
N MET A 82 0.17 -7.24 3.86
CA MET A 82 1.28 -7.92 3.19
C MET A 82 2.48 -8.09 4.12
N SER A 83 2.96 -9.33 4.24
CA SER A 83 4.13 -9.70 5.04
C SER A 83 4.60 -11.10 4.65
N SER A 84 5.63 -11.63 5.30
CA SER A 84 6.03 -13.02 5.10
C SER A 84 4.93 -13.99 5.53
N PRO A 85 4.82 -15.19 4.92
CA PRO A 85 3.79 -16.16 5.31
C PRO A 85 3.87 -16.55 6.79
N GLU A 86 5.07 -16.56 7.38
CA GLU A 86 5.25 -16.85 8.81
C GLU A 86 4.75 -15.71 9.69
N ASN A 87 4.93 -14.46 9.26
CA ASN A 87 4.38 -13.32 9.98
C ASN A 87 2.84 -13.29 9.91
N LEU A 88 2.26 -13.61 8.75
CA LEU A 88 0.81 -13.63 8.56
C LEU A 88 0.10 -14.69 9.42
N LYS A 89 0.78 -15.79 9.79
CA LYS A 89 0.25 -16.77 10.76
C LYS A 89 0.15 -16.23 12.18
N LYS A 90 0.94 -15.20 12.52
CA LYS A 90 1.01 -14.57 13.85
C LYS A 90 0.39 -13.18 13.86
N LEU A 91 -0.43 -12.87 12.85
CA LEU A 91 -0.89 -11.51 12.58
C LEU A 91 -1.64 -10.90 13.77
N ASP A 92 -2.50 -11.68 14.44
CA ASP A 92 -3.26 -11.20 15.59
C ASP A 92 -2.35 -10.82 16.77
N ARG A 93 -1.28 -11.59 17.00
CA ARG A 93 -0.27 -11.28 18.02
C ARG A 93 0.49 -9.98 17.69
N TYR A 94 0.88 -9.78 16.43
CA TYR A 94 1.56 -8.55 16.04
C TYR A 94 0.65 -7.32 16.10
N LYS A 95 -0.64 -7.48 15.79
CA LYS A 95 -1.63 -6.42 15.97
C LYS A 95 -1.78 -6.05 17.45
N GLU A 96 -1.91 -7.05 18.34
CA GLU A 96 -1.97 -6.87 19.79
C GLU A 96 -0.74 -6.13 20.33
N ILE A 97 0.47 -6.51 19.89
CA ILE A 97 1.72 -5.83 20.28
C ILE A 97 1.69 -4.36 19.87
N SER A 98 1.27 -4.04 18.63
CA SER A 98 1.18 -2.66 18.15
C SER A 98 0.24 -1.83 19.03
N GLN A 99 -0.91 -2.40 19.42
CA GLN A 99 -1.89 -1.75 20.29
C GLN A 99 -1.34 -1.51 21.71
N GLN A 100 -0.69 -2.51 22.32
CA GLN A 100 -0.11 -2.37 23.66
C GLN A 100 1.00 -1.32 23.71
N LEU A 101 1.87 -1.29 22.68
CA LEU A 101 2.92 -0.28 22.57
C LEU A 101 2.34 1.13 22.38
N ALA A 102 1.26 1.26 21.59
CA ALA A 102 0.62 2.54 21.34
C ALA A 102 -0.12 3.12 22.56
N HIS A 103 -0.82 2.27 23.33
CA HIS A 103 -1.55 2.72 24.52
C HIS A 103 -0.62 3.07 25.69
N ALA A 104 0.60 2.53 25.70
CA ALA A 104 1.62 2.79 26.70
C ALA A 104 1.18 2.50 28.17
N GLU A 105 0.25 1.57 28.36
CA GLU A 105 -0.25 1.11 29.67
C GLU A 105 0.60 -0.05 30.26
N ILE A 106 1.87 -0.14 29.85
CA ILE A 106 2.81 -1.22 30.17
C ILE A 106 4.15 -0.66 30.68
N THR A 107 4.96 -1.48 31.36
CA THR A 107 6.27 -1.03 31.84
C THR A 107 7.29 -0.85 30.71
N PRO A 108 8.34 -0.03 30.89
CA PRO A 108 9.43 0.10 29.91
C PRO A 108 10.10 -1.23 29.54
N GLU A 109 10.25 -2.15 30.49
CA GLU A 109 10.83 -3.49 30.27
C GLU A 109 9.93 -4.34 29.39
N GLN A 110 8.61 -4.31 29.64
CA GLN A 110 7.62 -4.98 28.81
C GLN A 110 7.61 -4.38 27.40
N ALA A 111 7.60 -3.05 27.28
CA ALA A 111 7.63 -2.36 25.99
C ALA A 111 8.89 -2.75 25.18
N LYS A 112 10.06 -2.83 25.82
CA LYS A 112 11.31 -3.26 25.16
C LYS A 112 11.24 -4.72 24.68
N ALA A 113 10.67 -5.62 25.47
CA ALA A 113 10.49 -7.01 25.07
C ALA A 113 9.51 -7.13 23.89
N LEU A 114 8.37 -6.44 23.95
CA LEU A 114 7.38 -6.44 22.88
C LEU A 114 7.92 -5.79 21.59
N ALA A 115 8.74 -4.75 21.69
CA ALA A 115 9.39 -4.13 20.53
C ALA A 115 10.39 -5.07 19.83
N GLN A 116 11.01 -6.01 20.57
CA GLN A 116 11.89 -7.03 20.00
C GLN A 116 11.10 -8.18 19.35
N GLU A 117 9.94 -8.52 19.90
CA GLU A 117 9.05 -9.55 19.36
C GLU A 117 8.27 -9.06 18.13
N GLY A 118 7.80 -7.82 18.18
CA GLY A 118 6.88 -7.20 17.24
C GLY A 118 7.46 -6.98 15.85
N LYS A 119 6.60 -6.46 14.97
CA LYS A 119 6.96 -6.04 13.61
C LYS A 119 6.57 -4.58 13.43
N ALA A 120 7.37 -3.86 12.66
CA ALA A 120 6.97 -2.53 12.24
C ALA A 120 5.71 -2.64 11.36
N VAL A 121 4.70 -1.86 11.68
CA VAL A 121 3.46 -1.73 10.90
C VAL A 121 3.56 -0.46 10.07
N VAL A 122 3.51 -0.62 8.76
CA VAL A 122 3.63 0.48 7.79
C VAL A 122 2.33 0.57 7.00
N TRP A 123 1.69 1.74 7.08
CA TRP A 123 0.51 2.06 6.31
C TRP A 123 0.89 2.78 5.02
N ILE A 124 0.36 2.29 3.89
CA ILE A 124 0.51 2.91 2.59
C ILE A 124 -0.88 2.98 1.95
N ASP A 125 -1.38 4.19 1.75
CA ASP A 125 -2.63 4.40 1.04
C ASP A 125 -2.44 5.20 -0.26
N GLY A 126 -3.49 5.13 -1.09
CA GLY A 126 -3.51 5.78 -2.39
C GLY A 126 -4.94 5.97 -2.90
N GLY A 127 -5.10 7.02 -3.69
CA GLY A 127 -6.36 7.36 -4.36
C GLY A 127 -7.35 8.11 -3.48
N LEU A 128 -6.89 8.82 -2.45
CA LEU A 128 -7.76 9.62 -1.57
C LEU A 128 -8.49 10.69 -2.38
N HIS A 129 -7.74 11.58 -3.02
CA HIS A 129 -8.25 12.42 -4.10
C HIS A 129 -8.30 11.58 -5.38
N ALA A 130 -9.48 11.22 -5.85
CA ALA A 130 -9.57 10.25 -6.94
C ALA A 130 -9.12 10.82 -8.30
N ASN A 131 -9.13 12.14 -8.48
CA ASN A 131 -8.55 12.81 -9.64
C ASN A 131 -7.00 12.81 -9.63
N GLU A 132 -6.38 12.47 -8.50
CA GLU A 132 -4.94 12.22 -8.35
C GLU A 132 -4.63 10.76 -8.68
N THR A 133 -4.83 10.40 -9.95
CA THR A 133 -4.90 9.01 -10.40
C THR A 133 -3.66 8.17 -10.08
N VAL A 134 -2.47 8.76 -9.92
CA VAL A 134 -1.22 8.01 -9.65
C VAL A 134 -1.30 7.19 -8.36
N GLY A 135 -1.88 7.71 -7.28
CA GLY A 135 -1.87 7.05 -5.97
C GLY A 135 -2.57 5.68 -5.98
N ALA A 136 -3.79 5.61 -6.53
CA ALA A 136 -4.53 4.34 -6.64
C ALA A 136 -3.79 3.30 -7.50
N HIS A 137 -3.14 3.75 -8.57
CA HIS A 137 -2.42 2.89 -9.49
C HIS A 137 -1.08 2.41 -8.93
N GLN A 138 -0.38 3.27 -8.18
CA GLN A 138 0.84 2.91 -7.48
C GLN A 138 0.60 1.77 -6.48
N LEU A 139 -0.55 1.77 -5.77
CA LEU A 139 -0.92 0.63 -4.92
C LEU A 139 -0.96 -0.71 -5.69
N ILE A 140 -1.52 -0.71 -6.90
CA ILE A 140 -1.60 -1.92 -7.76
C ILE A 140 -0.20 -2.44 -8.08
N GLN A 141 0.68 -1.56 -8.56
CA GLN A 141 2.03 -1.93 -8.94
C GLN A 141 2.86 -2.38 -7.73
N THR A 142 2.82 -1.62 -6.64
CA THR A 142 3.61 -1.93 -5.43
C THR A 142 3.14 -3.24 -4.78
N ALA A 143 1.83 -3.49 -4.69
CA ALA A 143 1.31 -4.75 -4.16
C ALA A 143 1.73 -5.95 -5.02
N TYR A 144 1.69 -5.83 -6.34
CA TYR A 144 2.19 -6.87 -7.24
C TYR A 144 3.68 -7.17 -7.01
N GLU A 145 4.50 -6.15 -6.85
CA GLU A 145 5.93 -6.33 -6.61
C GLU A 145 6.23 -7.07 -5.31
N PHE A 146 5.61 -6.69 -4.19
CA PHE A 146 5.79 -7.41 -2.92
C PHE A 146 5.19 -8.83 -2.97
N ALA A 147 4.12 -9.03 -3.74
CA ALA A 147 3.53 -10.35 -3.91
C ALA A 147 4.45 -11.29 -4.69
N SER A 148 5.15 -10.78 -5.73
CA SER A 148 5.84 -11.59 -6.75
C SER A 148 7.37 -11.63 -6.62
N LYS A 149 8.03 -10.54 -6.22
CA LYS A 149 9.49 -10.50 -6.17
C LYS A 149 10.05 -11.40 -5.07
N THR A 150 11.18 -12.04 -5.36
CA THR A 150 11.87 -12.94 -4.42
C THR A 150 13.32 -12.51 -4.18
N ASP A 151 13.68 -11.29 -4.54
CA ASP A 151 15.01 -10.77 -4.28
C ASP A 151 15.23 -10.59 -2.76
N PRO A 152 16.50 -10.60 -2.30
CA PRO A 152 16.82 -10.53 -0.88
C PRO A 152 16.28 -9.29 -0.17
N GLU A 153 16.17 -8.14 -0.87
CA GLU A 153 15.66 -6.90 -0.29
C GLU A 153 14.16 -7.01 -0.02
N THR A 154 13.38 -7.45 -1.01
CA THR A 154 11.93 -7.67 -0.86
C THR A 154 11.63 -8.67 0.26
N LEU A 155 12.32 -9.81 0.29
CA LEU A 155 12.10 -10.84 1.32
C LEU A 155 12.44 -10.31 2.73
N ARG A 156 13.56 -9.60 2.87
CA ARG A 156 13.95 -8.98 4.14
C ARG A 156 12.91 -7.96 4.61
N ILE A 157 12.35 -7.15 3.72
CA ILE A 157 11.27 -6.23 4.08
C ILE A 157 10.08 -7.00 4.62
N LEU A 158 9.58 -8.01 3.88
CA LEU A 158 8.42 -8.81 4.28
C LEU A 158 8.62 -9.58 5.58
N ASP A 159 9.85 -10.00 5.90
CA ASP A 159 10.16 -10.70 7.16
C ASP A 159 10.15 -9.76 8.38
N ASN A 160 10.37 -8.46 8.17
CA ASN A 160 10.49 -7.48 9.25
C ASN A 160 9.29 -6.53 9.36
N VAL A 161 8.47 -6.43 8.32
CA VAL A 161 7.41 -5.42 8.20
C VAL A 161 6.07 -6.07 7.91
N ILE A 162 5.01 -5.53 8.52
CA ILE A 162 3.62 -5.73 8.12
C ILE A 162 3.19 -4.47 7.36
N ILE A 163 2.90 -4.61 6.08
CA ILE A 163 2.49 -3.50 5.22
C ILE A 163 0.97 -3.53 5.05
N LEU A 164 0.32 -2.39 5.27
CA LEU A 164 -1.11 -2.19 5.11
C LEU A 164 -1.34 -1.33 3.86
N PHE A 165 -1.59 -1.98 2.72
CA PHE A 165 -1.94 -1.29 1.47
C PHE A 165 -3.43 -1.01 1.43
N THR A 166 -3.83 0.25 1.58
CA THR A 166 -5.25 0.64 1.73
C THR A 166 -5.74 1.49 0.56
N HIS A 167 -6.83 1.07 -0.09
CA HIS A 167 -7.48 1.91 -1.09
C HIS A 167 -8.37 2.96 -0.43
N ALA A 168 -8.07 4.24 -0.63
CA ALA A 168 -8.70 5.32 0.13
C ALA A 168 -10.10 5.71 -0.37
N ASN A 169 -10.32 5.80 -1.69
CA ASN A 169 -11.61 6.21 -2.25
C ASN A 169 -12.07 5.34 -3.45
N PRO A 170 -12.62 4.14 -3.20
CA PRO A 170 -13.12 3.25 -4.25
C PRO A 170 -14.16 3.88 -5.19
N ASP A 171 -15.10 4.63 -4.63
CA ASP A 171 -16.18 5.27 -5.40
C ASP A 171 -15.63 6.33 -6.36
N GLY A 172 -14.70 7.13 -5.86
CA GLY A 172 -14.01 8.13 -6.64
C GLY A 172 -13.19 7.52 -7.77
N GLN A 173 -12.40 6.47 -7.51
CA GLN A 173 -11.63 5.81 -8.58
C GLN A 173 -12.56 5.29 -9.67
N GLU A 174 -13.67 4.64 -9.30
CA GLU A 174 -14.65 4.15 -10.28
C GLU A 174 -15.21 5.28 -11.14
N LEU A 175 -15.62 6.40 -10.52
CA LEU A 175 -16.16 7.56 -11.24
C LEU A 175 -15.11 8.17 -12.18
N VAL A 176 -13.93 8.48 -11.66
CA VAL A 176 -12.88 9.21 -12.38
C VAL A 176 -12.33 8.38 -13.54
N SER A 177 -12.04 7.11 -13.31
CA SER A 177 -11.51 6.23 -14.36
C SER A 177 -12.54 5.97 -15.45
N ASN A 178 -13.80 5.73 -15.11
CA ASN A 178 -14.85 5.57 -16.12
C ASN A 178 -15.05 6.86 -16.93
N TRP A 179 -15.01 8.03 -16.27
CA TRP A 179 -15.07 9.31 -16.95
C TRP A 179 -13.91 9.41 -17.94
N TYR A 180 -12.67 9.23 -17.50
CA TYR A 180 -11.50 9.35 -18.36
C TYR A 180 -11.52 8.36 -19.55
N MET A 181 -11.86 7.09 -19.29
CA MET A 181 -11.82 6.00 -20.27
C MET A 181 -13.01 5.98 -21.23
N ARG A 182 -14.07 6.78 -21.00
CA ARG A 182 -15.23 6.88 -21.90
C ARG A 182 -14.85 7.36 -23.30
N GLU A 183 -13.84 8.22 -23.40
CA GLU A 183 -13.35 8.76 -24.66
C GLU A 183 -12.44 7.72 -25.33
N LYS A 184 -12.81 7.38 -26.58
CA LYS A 184 -12.15 6.33 -27.35
C LYS A 184 -10.82 6.79 -27.93
N ASP A 185 -10.70 8.07 -28.29
CA ASP A 185 -9.46 8.67 -28.74
C ASP A 185 -8.58 9.01 -27.53
N PRO A 186 -7.45 8.30 -27.31
CA PRO A 186 -6.59 8.52 -26.14
C PRO A 186 -6.17 9.97 -25.96
N LYS A 187 -5.90 10.68 -27.07
CA LYS A 187 -5.44 12.08 -27.04
C LYS A 187 -6.52 13.08 -26.63
N LYS A 188 -7.78 12.66 -26.59
CA LYS A 188 -8.93 13.48 -26.17
C LYS A 188 -9.42 13.14 -24.76
N ARG A 189 -8.85 12.12 -24.11
CA ARG A 189 -9.21 11.75 -22.74
C ARG A 189 -8.88 12.90 -21.79
N SER A 190 -9.80 13.19 -20.88
CA SER A 190 -9.66 14.29 -19.94
C SER A 190 -10.35 13.97 -18.62
N LEU A 191 -9.69 14.37 -17.53
CA LEU A 191 -10.27 14.38 -16.17
C LEU A 191 -11.14 15.63 -15.93
N SER A 192 -11.19 16.58 -16.87
CA SER A 192 -12.00 17.79 -16.73
C SER A 192 -13.49 17.49 -16.92
N GLY A 193 -14.33 18.31 -16.28
CA GLY A 193 -15.78 18.30 -16.47
C GLY A 193 -16.50 17.13 -15.82
N LEU A 194 -15.93 16.51 -14.77
CA LEU A 194 -16.64 15.48 -14.00
C LEU A 194 -18.03 15.99 -13.59
N PRO A 195 -19.09 15.18 -13.77
CA PRO A 195 -20.47 15.63 -13.55
C PRO A 195 -20.84 15.77 -12.07
N LYS A 196 -20.02 15.20 -11.17
CA LYS A 196 -20.16 15.25 -9.72
C LYS A 196 -18.79 15.15 -9.06
N LEU A 197 -18.72 15.53 -7.78
CA LEU A 197 -17.54 15.30 -6.94
C LEU A 197 -17.31 13.79 -6.75
N TYR A 198 -16.05 13.40 -6.58
CA TYR A 198 -15.63 12.01 -6.41
C TYR A 198 -15.75 11.51 -4.96
N GLU A 199 -16.25 12.36 -4.08
CA GLU A 199 -16.45 12.17 -2.65
C GLU A 199 -17.91 12.52 -2.31
N LYS A 200 -18.75 11.48 -2.24
CA LYS A 200 -20.18 11.65 -1.98
C LYS A 200 -20.38 12.20 -0.56
N TYR A 201 -21.22 13.23 -0.42
CA TYR A 201 -21.55 13.94 0.84
C TYR A 201 -20.50 14.86 1.45
N ALA A 202 -19.21 14.75 1.11
CA ALA A 202 -18.21 15.65 1.68
C ALA A 202 -18.47 17.10 1.25
N GLY A 203 -18.73 17.33 -0.05
CA GLY A 203 -18.86 18.69 -0.59
C GLY A 203 -17.61 19.56 -0.43
N HIS A 204 -16.53 18.98 0.09
CA HIS A 204 -15.22 19.55 0.37
C HIS A 204 -14.14 18.47 0.14
N ASP A 205 -12.87 18.85 0.22
CA ASP A 205 -11.70 17.97 0.16
C ASP A 205 -11.82 16.81 1.17
N ASN A 206 -11.84 15.56 0.72
CA ASN A 206 -12.03 14.40 1.60
C ASN A 206 -10.81 14.11 2.51
N ASN A 207 -9.64 14.69 2.23
CA ASN A 207 -8.51 14.71 3.16
C ASN A 207 -8.69 15.72 4.30
N ARG A 208 -9.79 16.50 4.32
CA ARG A 208 -10.24 17.26 5.50
C ARG A 208 -11.30 16.55 6.31
N ASP A 209 -11.76 15.37 5.92
CA ASP A 209 -12.79 14.68 6.69
C ASP A 209 -12.23 13.85 7.85
N PHE A 210 -10.92 13.56 7.90
CA PHE A 210 -10.32 12.70 8.94
C PHE A 210 -10.42 13.24 10.37
N PHE A 211 -10.73 14.52 10.59
CA PHE A 211 -11.00 15.05 11.93
C PHE A 211 -12.45 14.83 12.39
N MET A 212 -13.42 14.72 11.46
CA MET A 212 -14.84 14.51 11.79
C MET A 212 -15.27 13.06 11.58
N LEU A 213 -14.65 12.37 10.62
CA LEU A 213 -15.02 11.04 10.17
C LEU A 213 -16.49 10.99 9.71
N ASN A 214 -16.95 11.96 8.91
CA ASN A 214 -18.34 11.96 8.44
C ASN A 214 -18.59 10.93 7.33
N LEU A 215 -17.58 10.67 6.51
CA LEU A 215 -17.66 9.72 5.40
C LEU A 215 -17.38 8.29 5.89
N LYS A 216 -18.06 7.30 5.33
CA LYS A 216 -17.74 5.90 5.61
C LYS A 216 -16.30 5.54 5.28
N GLU A 217 -15.74 6.07 4.20
CA GLU A 217 -14.37 5.80 3.78
C GLU A 217 -13.35 6.20 4.85
N THR A 218 -13.51 7.40 5.41
CA THR A 218 -12.65 7.91 6.48
C THR A 218 -12.93 7.21 7.81
N GLN A 219 -14.18 6.84 8.12
CA GLN A 219 -14.50 6.00 9.29
C GLN A 219 -13.82 4.63 9.21
N ASN A 220 -13.89 3.97 8.06
CA ASN A 220 -13.28 2.66 7.82
C ASN A 220 -11.75 2.75 7.97
N MET A 221 -11.11 3.71 7.31
CA MET A 221 -9.66 3.94 7.40
C MET A 221 -9.24 4.37 8.80
N GLY A 222 -9.97 5.30 9.42
CA GLY A 222 -9.70 5.80 10.77
C GLY A 222 -9.76 4.70 11.82
N ARG A 223 -10.70 3.76 11.69
CA ARG A 223 -10.72 2.56 12.55
C ARG A 223 -9.43 1.74 12.40
N GLN A 224 -8.95 1.52 11.17
CA GLN A 224 -7.72 0.77 10.96
C GLN A 224 -6.50 1.53 11.51
N LEU A 225 -6.39 2.82 11.22
CA LEU A 225 -5.27 3.68 11.61
C LEU A 225 -5.19 3.88 13.13
N PHE A 226 -6.31 4.15 13.79
CA PHE A 226 -6.29 4.67 15.16
C PHE A 226 -6.79 3.69 16.22
N VAL A 227 -7.35 2.54 15.82
CA VAL A 227 -7.89 1.54 16.76
C VAL A 227 -7.27 0.17 16.52
N GLU A 228 -7.26 -0.31 15.28
CA GLU A 228 -6.88 -1.69 15.01
C GLU A 228 -5.36 -1.86 14.88
N TRP A 229 -4.68 -1.02 14.10
CA TRP A 229 -3.28 -1.25 13.73
C TRP A 229 -2.28 -0.28 14.34
N ILE A 230 -2.65 0.99 14.47
CA ILE A 230 -1.80 2.06 15.02
C ILE A 230 -0.38 2.01 14.42
N PRO A 231 -0.25 2.25 13.11
CA PRO A 231 1.00 2.06 12.38
C PRO A 231 2.08 3.05 12.83
N GLN A 232 3.34 2.61 12.83
CA GLN A 232 4.48 3.47 13.16
C GLN A 232 4.87 4.39 12.00
N ILE A 233 4.54 4.01 10.76
CA ILE A 233 4.75 4.85 9.57
C ILE A 233 3.43 4.91 8.81
N MET A 234 3.01 6.12 8.47
CA MET A 234 1.91 6.38 7.55
C MET A 234 2.46 7.08 6.31
N TYR A 235 2.20 6.51 5.13
CA TYR A 235 2.59 7.09 3.86
C TYR A 235 1.38 7.21 2.92
N ASN A 236 0.82 8.41 2.89
CA ASN A 236 -0.34 8.80 2.11
C ASN A 236 0.12 9.51 0.82
N HIS A 237 -0.28 8.99 -0.34
CA HIS A 237 0.17 9.49 -1.64
C HIS A 237 -0.80 10.49 -2.25
N HIS A 238 -0.24 11.61 -2.72
CA HIS A 238 -0.94 12.68 -3.44
C HIS A 238 -0.24 13.04 -4.77
N GLN A 239 -0.95 13.77 -5.64
CA GLN A 239 -0.51 14.32 -6.92
C GLN A 239 -1.10 15.75 -7.06
N ALA A 240 -0.59 16.74 -7.79
CA ALA A 240 0.55 16.81 -8.71
C ALA A 240 1.64 17.77 -8.21
N GLY A 241 1.61 18.15 -6.94
CA GLY A 241 2.41 19.25 -6.40
C GLY A 241 3.77 18.81 -5.84
N PRO A 242 4.84 19.61 -6.03
CA PRO A 242 4.93 20.82 -6.88
C PRO A 242 5.14 20.53 -8.38
N ALA A 243 4.77 21.48 -9.25
CA ALA A 243 4.95 21.36 -10.70
C ALA A 243 6.42 21.10 -11.09
N GLY A 244 6.64 20.16 -12.01
CA GLY A 244 7.98 19.77 -12.46
C GLY A 244 8.70 18.76 -11.56
N THR A 245 8.06 18.31 -10.47
CA THR A 245 8.59 17.29 -9.57
C THR A 245 7.97 15.93 -9.88
N VAL A 246 8.73 14.86 -9.58
CA VAL A 246 8.24 13.48 -9.72
C VAL A 246 7.73 12.97 -8.37
N VAL A 247 8.46 13.25 -7.28
CA VAL A 247 8.07 12.93 -5.91
C VAL A 247 8.54 14.05 -4.97
N ALA A 248 7.68 14.48 -4.05
CA ALA A 248 8.04 15.33 -2.93
C ALA A 248 7.95 14.53 -1.62
N GLY A 249 8.95 14.65 -0.74
CA GLY A 249 8.94 13.90 0.52
C GLY A 249 9.81 14.54 1.61
N PRO A 250 9.90 13.89 2.78
CA PRO A 250 10.74 14.36 3.87
C PRO A 250 12.24 14.35 3.49
N PRO A 251 13.10 15.13 4.17
CA PRO A 251 12.78 16.09 5.23
C PRO A 251 11.91 17.25 4.77
N TYR A 252 10.91 17.59 5.57
CA TYR A 252 10.02 18.72 5.31
C TYR A 252 10.65 20.05 5.73
N ARG A 253 10.06 21.17 5.30
CA ARG A 253 10.59 22.50 5.68
C ARG A 253 10.24 22.84 7.13
N ASP A 254 11.16 23.54 7.79
CA ASP A 254 10.94 24.17 9.08
C ASP A 254 9.97 25.38 9.01
N PRO A 255 9.35 25.79 10.13
CA PRO A 255 9.40 25.13 11.44
C PRO A 255 8.50 23.89 11.50
N PHE A 256 8.84 22.95 12.40
CA PHE A 256 7.97 21.86 12.79
C PHE A 256 7.03 22.26 13.94
N ASN A 257 5.92 21.55 14.11
CA ASN A 257 5.00 21.78 15.23
C ASN A 257 5.66 21.40 16.56
N TYR A 258 5.77 22.35 17.48
CA TYR A 258 6.39 22.16 18.79
C TYR A 258 5.62 21.21 19.73
N VAL A 259 4.39 20.80 19.37
CA VAL A 259 3.61 19.80 20.11
C VAL A 259 4.11 18.38 19.84
N PHE A 260 4.76 18.14 18.70
CA PHE A 260 5.31 16.84 18.38
C PHE A 260 6.59 16.56 19.17
N ASP A 261 6.75 15.30 19.60
CA ASP A 261 8.00 14.85 20.19
C ASP A 261 9.14 14.95 19.16
N ALA A 262 10.28 15.52 19.57
CA ALA A 262 11.42 15.75 18.69
C ALA A 262 11.97 14.46 18.06
N THR A 263 11.78 13.31 18.71
CA THR A 263 12.17 12.01 18.16
C THR A 263 11.32 11.60 16.96
N ILE A 264 10.06 12.01 16.89
CA ILE A 264 9.20 11.78 15.72
C ILE A 264 9.76 12.53 14.51
N LEU A 265 10.11 13.81 14.68
CA LEU A 265 10.65 14.62 13.59
C LEU A 265 12.01 14.13 13.11
N THR A 266 12.92 13.84 14.04
CA THR A 266 14.26 13.34 13.68
C THR A 266 14.21 11.94 13.06
N SER A 267 13.26 11.10 13.47
CA SER A 267 13.03 9.80 12.82
C SER A 267 12.42 9.94 11.42
N LEU A 268 11.47 10.86 11.23
CA LEU A 268 10.92 11.19 9.92
C LEU A 268 12.00 11.70 8.96
N ASP A 269 12.89 12.55 9.43
CA ASP A 269 14.04 13.04 8.66
C ASP A 269 14.99 11.92 8.28
N ALA A 270 15.25 10.97 9.19
CA ALA A 270 16.07 9.80 8.88
C ALA A 270 15.44 8.92 7.80
N VAL A 271 14.12 8.70 7.85
CA VAL A 271 13.38 8.00 6.80
C VAL A 271 13.44 8.76 5.48
N GLY A 272 13.22 10.08 5.48
CA GLY A 272 13.31 10.92 4.29
C GLY A 272 14.71 10.93 3.66
N ALA A 273 15.76 10.98 4.49
CA ALA A 273 17.13 10.86 4.02
C ALA A 273 17.40 9.51 3.35
N ALA A 274 16.86 8.41 3.90
CA ALA A 274 16.96 7.09 3.28
C ALA A 274 16.23 7.02 1.93
N MET A 275 15.02 7.60 1.83
CA MET A 275 14.24 7.67 0.60
C MET A 275 15.00 8.43 -0.50
N HIS A 276 15.45 9.65 -0.22
CA HIS A 276 16.19 10.48 -1.17
C HIS A 276 17.52 9.83 -1.59
N ASN A 277 18.26 9.25 -0.63
CA ASN A 277 19.50 8.54 -0.93
C ASN A 277 19.23 7.39 -1.91
N ARG A 278 18.18 6.58 -1.67
CA ARG A 278 17.84 5.48 -2.57
C ARG A 278 17.55 5.96 -3.99
N MET A 279 16.82 7.07 -4.15
CA MET A 279 16.56 7.66 -5.46
C MET A 279 17.87 8.04 -6.17
N ASN A 280 18.84 8.63 -5.47
CA ASN A 280 20.14 8.97 -6.05
C ASN A 280 20.98 7.75 -6.43
N VAL A 281 21.03 6.73 -5.57
CA VAL A 281 21.75 5.47 -5.84
C VAL A 281 21.21 4.77 -7.08
N GLU A 282 19.89 4.83 -7.29
CA GLU A 282 19.23 4.28 -8.48
C GLU A 282 19.19 5.24 -9.67
N ASN A 283 19.82 6.41 -9.57
CA ASN A 283 19.83 7.46 -10.59
C ASN A 283 18.42 7.88 -11.04
N LYS A 284 17.48 7.95 -10.09
CA LYS A 284 16.09 8.42 -10.29
C LYS A 284 15.98 9.90 -9.98
N ALA A 285 15.80 10.71 -11.01
CA ALA A 285 15.63 12.16 -10.88
C ALA A 285 14.24 12.55 -10.36
N GLY A 286 14.10 13.80 -9.92
CA GLY A 286 12.80 14.43 -9.64
C GLY A 286 12.28 14.30 -8.20
N TYR A 287 13.11 13.81 -7.27
CA TYR A 287 12.80 13.90 -5.83
C TYR A 287 13.06 15.33 -5.32
N THR A 288 12.10 15.90 -4.59
CA THR A 288 12.23 17.22 -3.95
C THR A 288 11.94 17.17 -2.45
N GLN A 289 12.55 18.07 -1.69
CA GLN A 289 12.45 18.14 -0.22
C GLN A 289 12.69 19.57 0.26
N ARG A 290 12.36 19.86 1.52
CA ARG A 290 12.55 21.18 2.16
C ARG A 290 12.01 22.33 1.29
N GLY A 291 12.85 23.29 0.91
CA GLY A 291 12.46 24.47 0.11
C GLY A 291 11.97 24.16 -1.31
N GLY A 292 12.18 22.94 -1.82
CA GLY A 292 11.60 22.48 -3.07
C GLY A 292 10.17 21.95 -2.94
N SER A 293 9.58 22.01 -1.74
CA SER A 293 8.20 21.64 -1.42
C SER A 293 7.55 22.71 -0.54
N VAL A 294 6.23 22.89 -0.66
CA VAL A 294 5.47 23.82 0.19
C VAL A 294 5.01 23.19 1.51
N TYR A 295 5.18 21.88 1.67
CA TYR A 295 4.70 21.14 2.83
C TYR A 295 5.67 21.25 4.00
N SER A 296 5.13 21.51 5.19
CA SER A 296 5.83 21.53 6.48
C SER A 296 5.12 20.63 7.48
N THR A 297 5.82 20.29 8.57
CA THR A 297 5.24 19.59 9.72
C THR A 297 4.67 20.56 10.76
N TRP A 298 4.39 21.80 10.38
CA TRP A 298 3.82 22.81 11.29
C TRP A 298 2.34 22.58 11.58
N TYR A 299 1.56 22.21 10.56
CA TYR A 299 0.13 21.97 10.69
C TYR A 299 -0.13 20.48 10.91
N ASN A 300 -1.14 20.17 11.73
CA ASN A 300 -1.45 18.78 12.12
C ASN A 300 -2.29 18.02 11.08
N GLY A 301 -2.61 18.64 9.95
CA GLY A 301 -3.63 18.18 9.00
C GLY A 301 -4.95 18.88 9.21
#